data_AF-A0A2G9T462-F1
#
_entry.id   AF-A0A2G9T462-F1
#
_cell.length_a   1.000
_cell.length_b   1.000
_cell.length_c   1.000
_cell.angle_alpha   90.00
_cell.angle_beta   90.00
_cell.angle_gamma   90.00
#
_symmetry.space_group_name_H-M   'P 1'
#
loop_
_entity.id
_entity.type
_entity.pdbx_description
1 polymer ?
#
loop_
_entity_poly.entity_id
_entity_poly.type
_entity_poly.pdbx_seq_one_letter_code
_entity_poly.pdbx_strand_id
1 'polypeptide(L)'
;LSIPKQEFGVATHLADVFGYQPVDGILGLGWPALAVDKVVPPMQNLLSSLDAPLFTVWMDRKLTISTGGNAGLITYGAIDTKNCQSQINYVPLSAETYWQFPIDTFAIGSFSETKKQQVISDTGTSWIGAPTTVVSAVVKQTGAKYDFLNELYTVECSTQKTQPDLI
;
A
#
# COMPACT_ATOMS: atom_id res chain seq x y z
N LEU A 1 -8.06 -13.10 18.61
CA LEU A 1 -8.72 -13.52 17.36
C LEU A 1 -8.08 -14.83 16.89
N SER A 2 -8.85 -15.83 16.46
CA SER A 2 -8.32 -17.11 15.97
C SER A 2 -9.17 -17.59 14.79
N ILE A 3 -8.54 -18.09 13.73
CA ILE A 3 -9.19 -18.67 12.55
C ILE A 3 -8.89 -20.17 12.52
N PRO A 4 -9.72 -21.02 13.16
CA PRO A 4 -9.38 -22.43 13.36
C PRO A 4 -9.28 -23.25 12.07
N LYS A 5 -9.81 -22.76 10.94
CA LYS A 5 -9.83 -23.44 9.64
C LYS A 5 -9.36 -22.53 8.50
N GLN A 6 -8.21 -21.89 8.68
CA GLN A 6 -7.56 -21.14 7.60
C GLN A 6 -6.66 -22.07 6.79
N GLU A 7 -6.95 -22.20 5.50
CA GLU A 7 -6.02 -22.82 4.56
C GLU A 7 -4.90 -21.82 4.20
N PHE A 8 -3.66 -22.30 4.10
CA PHE A 8 -2.52 -21.48 3.73
C PHE A 8 -1.50 -22.32 2.93
N GLY A 9 -0.73 -21.64 2.08
CA GLY A 9 0.32 -22.28 1.30
C GLY A 9 1.58 -22.54 2.13
N VAL A 10 2.20 -23.70 1.94
CA VAL A 10 3.54 -24.01 2.45
C VAL A 10 4.55 -23.87 1.32
N ALA A 11 5.32 -22.79 1.32
CA ALA A 11 6.32 -22.55 0.28
C ALA A 11 7.49 -23.53 0.43
N THR A 12 7.80 -24.28 -0.63
CA THR A 12 8.96 -25.18 -0.70
C THR A 12 10.12 -24.61 -1.51
N HIS A 13 9.84 -23.55 -2.28
CA HIS A 13 10.79 -22.81 -3.11
C HIS A 13 10.43 -21.32 -3.02
N LEU A 14 11.44 -20.46 -2.91
CA LEU A 14 11.29 -19.02 -2.78
C LEU A 14 12.18 -18.32 -3.81
N ALA A 15 11.73 -17.17 -4.31
CA ALA A 15 12.60 -16.28 -5.09
C ALA A 15 13.65 -15.63 -4.17
N ASP A 16 14.84 -15.36 -4.70
CA ASP A 16 16.00 -14.83 -3.95
C ASP A 16 15.67 -13.59 -3.11
N VAL A 17 14.78 -12.72 -3.64
CA VAL A 17 14.34 -11.50 -2.95
C VAL A 17 13.75 -11.77 -1.56
N PHE A 18 13.07 -12.91 -1.36
CA PHE A 18 12.50 -13.27 -0.06
C PHE A 18 13.55 -13.81 0.92
N GLY A 19 14.73 -14.22 0.44
CA GLY A 19 15.81 -14.73 1.30
C GLY A 19 16.50 -13.66 2.15
N TYR A 20 16.35 -12.38 1.79
CA TYR A 20 17.00 -11.26 2.48
C TYR A 20 16.00 -10.30 3.14
N GLN A 21 14.70 -10.51 2.97
CA GLN A 21 13.68 -9.68 3.59
C GLN A 21 13.45 -10.09 5.06
N PRO A 22 13.16 -9.15 5.97
CA PRO A 22 12.92 -9.44 7.38
C PRO A 22 11.47 -9.95 7.62
N VAL A 23 10.95 -10.82 6.75
CA VAL A 23 9.60 -11.39 6.85
C VAL A 23 9.63 -12.88 6.48
N ASP A 24 8.87 -13.69 7.22
CA ASP A 24 8.79 -15.14 6.96
C ASP A 24 7.75 -15.49 5.88
N GLY A 25 6.84 -14.58 5.57
CA GLY A 25 5.76 -14.83 4.61
C GLY A 25 4.80 -13.65 4.46
N ILE A 26 3.70 -13.90 3.72
CA ILE A 26 2.70 -12.89 3.36
C ILE A 26 1.32 -13.37 3.80
N LEU A 27 0.57 -12.49 4.48
CA LEU A 27 -0.84 -12.68 4.79
C LEU A 27 -1.68 -11.80 3.86
N GLY A 28 -2.23 -12.38 2.79
CA GLY A 28 -3.02 -11.63 1.81
C GLY A 28 -4.39 -11.22 2.36
N LEU A 29 -4.72 -9.92 2.28
CA LEU A 29 -6.00 -9.33 2.73
C LEU A 29 -6.86 -8.79 1.58
N GLY A 30 -6.59 -9.23 0.34
CA GLY A 30 -7.35 -8.87 -0.86
C GLY A 30 -8.68 -9.63 -0.98
N TRP A 31 -9.40 -9.39 -2.09
CA TRP A 31 -10.67 -10.06 -2.35
C TRP A 31 -10.48 -11.48 -2.90
N PRO A 32 -11.47 -12.38 -2.71
CA PRO A 32 -11.37 -13.78 -3.14
C PRO A 32 -11.08 -13.96 -4.64
N ALA A 33 -11.45 -13.00 -5.49
CA ALA A 33 -11.20 -13.05 -6.92
C ALA A 33 -9.70 -13.11 -7.30
N LEU A 34 -8.79 -12.68 -6.40
CA LEU A 34 -7.35 -12.77 -6.60
C LEU A 34 -6.72 -14.04 -5.99
N ALA A 35 -7.48 -14.84 -5.25
CA ALA A 35 -6.92 -16.00 -4.57
C ALA A 35 -6.51 -17.09 -5.56
N VAL A 36 -5.22 -17.39 -5.60
CA VAL A 36 -4.68 -18.56 -6.32
C VAL A 36 -5.31 -19.82 -5.73
N ASP A 37 -5.62 -20.77 -6.60
CA ASP A 37 -6.33 -22.02 -6.27
C ASP A 37 -7.69 -21.84 -5.58
N LYS A 38 -8.24 -20.62 -5.61
CA LYS A 38 -9.52 -20.24 -4.99
C LYS A 38 -9.58 -20.51 -3.48
N VAL A 39 -8.44 -20.48 -2.82
CA VAL A 39 -8.35 -20.58 -1.35
C VAL A 39 -9.09 -19.41 -0.72
N VAL A 40 -9.89 -19.67 0.31
CA VAL A 40 -10.64 -18.60 1.01
C VAL A 40 -9.66 -17.71 1.78
N PRO A 41 -9.57 -16.40 1.47
CA PRO A 41 -8.63 -15.54 2.17
C PRO A 41 -8.99 -15.32 3.66
N PRO A 42 -8.02 -14.98 4.51
CA PRO A 42 -8.21 -14.81 5.95
C PRO A 42 -9.34 -13.86 6.34
N MET A 43 -9.50 -12.74 5.62
CA MET A 43 -10.53 -11.76 5.94
C MET A 43 -11.94 -12.36 5.85
N GLN A 44 -12.22 -13.16 4.83
CA GLN A 44 -13.54 -13.78 4.64
C GLN A 44 -13.87 -14.77 5.75
N ASN A 45 -12.88 -15.51 6.24
CA ASN A 45 -13.07 -16.41 7.38
C ASN A 45 -13.23 -15.66 8.72
N LEU A 46 -12.80 -14.40 8.79
CA LEU A 46 -12.89 -13.57 9.99
C LEU A 46 -14.19 -12.79 10.11
N LEU A 47 -14.88 -12.49 9.01
CA LEU A 47 -15.99 -11.51 8.98
C LEU A 47 -17.04 -11.73 10.08
N SER A 48 -17.46 -12.97 10.33
CA SER A 48 -18.49 -13.28 11.34
C SER A 48 -18.02 -13.10 12.80
N SER A 49 -16.71 -12.93 13.00
CA SER A 49 -16.07 -12.78 14.32
C SER A 49 -15.64 -11.34 14.60
N LEU A 50 -15.85 -10.43 13.66
CA LEU A 50 -15.49 -9.02 13.80
C LEU A 50 -16.70 -8.19 14.24
N ASP A 51 -16.48 -7.19 15.09
CA ASP A 51 -17.52 -6.25 15.52
C ASP A 51 -18.05 -5.42 14.33
N ALA A 52 -17.17 -5.11 13.36
CA ALA A 52 -17.52 -4.51 12.08
C ALA A 52 -16.78 -5.20 10.92
N PRO A 53 -17.35 -5.25 9.71
CA PRO A 53 -16.76 -5.95 8.56
C PRO A 53 -15.65 -5.14 7.88
N LEU A 54 -14.65 -4.70 8.65
CA LEU A 54 -13.55 -3.86 8.18
C LEU A 54 -12.25 -4.14 8.94
N PHE A 55 -11.15 -3.60 8.41
CA PHE A 55 -9.90 -3.44 9.13
C PHE A 55 -9.29 -2.08 8.79
N THR A 56 -8.47 -1.54 9.68
CA THR A 56 -7.68 -0.34 9.42
C THR A 56 -6.20 -0.63 9.60
N VAL A 57 -5.39 -0.06 8.69
CA VAL A 57 -3.93 -0.16 8.76
C VAL A 57 -3.37 1.23 8.98
N TRP A 58 -2.62 1.37 10.07
CA TRP A 58 -1.77 2.53 10.32
C TRP A 58 -0.31 2.13 10.16
N MET A 59 0.45 2.90 9.39
CA MET A 59 1.89 2.71 9.21
C MET A 59 2.60 3.96 9.70
N ASP A 60 3.56 3.78 10.61
CA ASP A 60 4.32 4.90 11.14
C ASP A 60 5.37 5.35 10.11
N ARG A 61 5.50 6.67 9.93
CA ARG A 61 6.53 7.26 9.06
C ARG A 61 7.81 7.46 9.87
N LYS A 62 8.48 6.36 10.22
CA LYS A 62 9.77 6.42 10.89
C LYS A 62 10.84 6.98 9.93
N LEU A 63 11.36 8.16 10.26
CA LEU A 63 12.45 8.80 9.50
C LEU A 63 13.85 8.33 9.93
N THR A 64 13.93 7.54 11.00
CA THR A 64 15.18 6.96 11.50
C THR A 64 15.01 5.45 11.56
N ILE A 65 15.97 4.74 10.97
CA ILE A 65 16.00 3.27 11.00
C ILE A 65 16.21 2.83 12.44
N SER A 66 15.25 2.09 13.00
CA SER A 66 15.38 1.44 14.31
C SER A 66 15.08 -0.04 14.19
N THR A 67 15.94 -0.86 14.78
CA THR A 67 15.70 -2.30 14.94
C THR A 67 14.88 -2.52 16.20
N GLY A 68 13.55 -2.38 16.09
CA GLY A 68 12.60 -2.59 17.18
C GLY A 68 11.60 -1.45 17.40
N GLY A 69 10.56 -1.74 18.18
CA GLY A 69 9.44 -0.83 18.45
C GLY A 69 8.27 -0.98 17.47
N ASN A 70 7.13 -0.37 17.80
CA ASN A 70 5.95 -0.39 16.93
C ASN A 70 6.20 0.51 15.71
N ALA A 71 6.12 -0.06 14.51
CA ALA A 71 6.24 0.64 13.21
C ALA A 71 4.91 0.73 12.45
N GLY A 72 3.83 0.25 13.05
CA GLY A 72 2.50 0.24 12.48
C GLY A 72 1.53 -0.54 13.37
N LEU A 73 0.26 -0.55 12.97
CA LEU A 73 -0.81 -1.29 13.61
C LEU A 73 -1.85 -1.70 12.57
N ILE A 74 -2.29 -2.95 12.61
CA ILE A 74 -3.52 -3.39 11.96
C ILE A 74 -4.58 -3.63 13.02
N THR A 75 -5.75 -3.01 12.82
CA THR A 75 -6.92 -3.17 13.69
C THR A 75 -7.99 -3.90 12.89
N TYR A 76 -8.39 -5.09 13.34
CA TYR A 76 -9.48 -5.85 12.74
C TYR A 76 -10.78 -5.57 13.47
N GLY A 77 -11.86 -5.29 12.74
CA GLY A 77 -13.20 -5.12 13.30
C GLY A 77 -13.53 -3.73 13.83
N ALA A 78 -12.60 -2.77 13.74
CA ALA A 78 -12.81 -1.40 14.21
C ALA A 78 -11.95 -0.39 13.44
N ILE A 79 -12.37 0.87 13.47
CA ILE A 79 -11.54 1.99 13.06
C ILE A 79 -10.54 2.30 14.18
N ASP A 80 -9.26 2.43 13.85
CA ASP A 80 -8.24 2.92 14.78
C ASP A 80 -8.40 4.42 15.07
N THR A 81 -9.14 4.75 16.13
CA THR A 81 -9.35 6.14 16.56
C THR A 81 -8.16 6.76 17.30
N LYS A 82 -7.09 5.99 17.55
CA LYS A 82 -5.91 6.47 18.25
C LYS A 82 -4.88 7.02 17.29
N ASN A 83 -4.63 6.31 16.19
CA ASN A 83 -3.58 6.67 15.23
C ASN A 83 -4.13 7.27 13.93
N CYS A 84 -5.40 7.07 13.59
CA CYS A 84 -6.04 7.68 12.42
C CYS A 84 -6.85 8.95 12.79
N GLN A 85 -7.04 9.82 11.81
CA GLN A 85 -7.92 10.98 11.94
C GLN A 85 -9.39 10.54 12.06
N SER A 86 -10.20 11.35 12.75
CA SER A 86 -11.62 11.05 12.97
C SER A 86 -12.47 11.19 11.70
N GLN A 87 -12.08 12.04 10.76
CA GLN A 87 -12.76 12.20 9.49
C GLN A 87 -12.26 11.14 8.50
N ILE A 88 -13.19 10.28 8.05
CA ILE A 88 -12.92 9.24 7.06
C ILE A 88 -13.61 9.62 5.76
N ASN A 89 -12.85 9.66 4.67
CA ASN A 89 -13.38 9.82 3.32
C ASN A 89 -13.47 8.44 2.67
N TYR A 90 -14.70 7.99 2.38
CA TYR A 90 -14.93 6.70 1.73
C TYR A 90 -15.00 6.89 0.22
N VAL A 91 -14.41 5.96 -0.51
CA VAL A 91 -14.52 5.83 -1.97
C VAL A 91 -15.04 4.44 -2.31
N PRO A 92 -15.98 4.30 -3.25
CA PRO A 92 -16.49 3.00 -3.65
C PRO A 92 -15.42 2.22 -4.39
N LEU A 93 -15.40 0.91 -4.17
CA LEU A 93 -14.57 0.01 -4.99
C LEU A 93 -15.08 0.00 -6.43
N SER A 94 -14.16 0.01 -7.38
CA SER A 94 -14.47 -0.17 -8.80
C SER A 94 -14.43 -1.64 -9.24
N ALA A 95 -13.73 -2.49 -8.48
CA ALA A 95 -13.70 -3.94 -8.64
C ALA A 95 -13.35 -4.62 -7.32
N GLU A 96 -13.99 -5.74 -7.01
CA GLU A 96 -13.67 -6.60 -5.85
C GLU A 96 -12.56 -7.61 -6.22
N THR A 97 -11.38 -7.09 -6.58
CA THR A 97 -10.17 -7.86 -6.85
C THR A 97 -9.06 -7.42 -5.88
N TYR A 98 -8.34 -6.36 -6.24
CA TYR A 98 -7.53 -5.59 -5.29
C TYR A 98 -8.46 -4.67 -4.46
N TRP A 99 -7.90 -3.92 -3.52
CA TRP A 99 -8.57 -2.75 -2.94
C TRP A 99 -8.57 -1.60 -3.95
N GLN A 100 -9.28 -1.82 -5.07
CA GLN A 100 -9.26 -0.97 -6.26
C GLN A 100 -10.37 0.07 -6.23
N PHE A 101 -10.02 1.33 -6.48
CA PHE A 101 -10.96 2.45 -6.52
C PHE A 101 -10.57 3.48 -7.60
N PRO A 102 -11.52 4.29 -8.09
CA PRO A 102 -11.21 5.33 -9.06
C PRO A 102 -10.63 6.57 -8.37
N ILE A 103 -9.72 7.25 -9.06
CA ILE A 103 -9.35 8.65 -8.80
C ILE A 103 -9.79 9.51 -9.97
N ASP A 104 -10.15 10.77 -9.70
CA ASP A 104 -10.61 11.69 -10.74
C ASP A 104 -9.46 12.42 -11.42
N THR A 105 -8.47 12.86 -10.64
CA THR A 105 -7.39 13.71 -11.10
C THR A 105 -6.10 13.42 -10.34
N PHE A 106 -4.98 13.78 -10.96
CA PHE A 106 -3.66 13.81 -10.34
C PHE A 106 -2.95 15.10 -10.74
N ALA A 107 -2.21 15.72 -9.84
CA ALA A 107 -1.41 16.91 -10.10
C ALA A 107 -0.09 16.91 -9.33
N ILE A 108 0.92 17.53 -9.95
CA ILE A 108 2.20 17.84 -9.28
C ILE A 108 2.79 19.11 -9.89
N GLY A 109 3.09 20.08 -9.02
CA GLY A 109 3.61 21.39 -9.44
C GLY A 109 2.70 22.05 -10.47
N SER A 110 3.21 22.27 -11.68
CA SER A 110 2.45 22.85 -12.80
C SER A 110 1.77 21.82 -13.72
N PHE A 111 1.96 20.52 -13.48
CA PHE A 111 1.34 19.46 -14.26
C PHE A 111 0.04 19.00 -13.60
N SER A 112 -1.00 18.76 -14.41
CA SER A 112 -2.25 18.14 -13.98
C SER A 112 -2.78 17.23 -15.07
N GLU A 113 -3.25 16.05 -14.67
CA GLU A 113 -3.98 15.10 -15.50
C GLU A 113 -5.38 14.94 -14.91
N THR A 114 -6.41 15.34 -15.67
CA THR A 114 -7.82 15.28 -15.24
C THR A 114 -8.53 14.01 -15.71
N LYS A 115 -7.75 12.99 -16.07
CA LYS A 115 -8.27 11.71 -16.56
C LYS A 115 -8.58 10.82 -15.37
N LYS A 116 -9.79 10.27 -15.34
CA LYS A 116 -10.15 9.21 -14.39
C LYS A 116 -9.24 8.00 -14.56
N GLN A 117 -8.62 7.56 -13.47
CA GLN A 117 -7.75 6.38 -13.43
C GLN A 117 -8.21 5.41 -12.35
N GLN A 118 -7.82 4.15 -12.50
CA GLN A 118 -8.02 3.13 -11.48
C GLN A 118 -6.72 2.96 -10.69
N VAL A 119 -6.83 2.92 -9.37
CA VAL A 119 -5.70 2.73 -8.47
C VAL A 119 -6.04 1.65 -7.45
N ILE A 120 -5.02 1.14 -6.77
CA ILE A 120 -5.17 0.18 -5.67
C ILE A 120 -4.50 0.72 -4.42
N SER A 121 -5.08 0.45 -3.26
CA SER A 121 -4.36 0.56 -1.99
C SER A 121 -3.66 -0.76 -1.70
N ASP A 122 -2.32 -0.76 -1.73
CA ASP A 122 -1.51 -1.96 -1.54
C ASP A 122 -0.46 -1.75 -0.44
N THR A 123 -0.71 -2.34 0.72
CA THR A 123 0.22 -2.31 1.86
C THR A 123 1.48 -3.15 1.64
N GLY A 124 1.52 -3.99 0.60
CA GLY A 124 2.66 -4.82 0.24
C GLY A 124 3.68 -4.14 -0.68
N THR A 125 3.39 -2.95 -1.19
CA THR A 125 4.28 -2.20 -2.09
C THR A 125 4.87 -0.97 -1.39
N SER A 126 6.20 -0.87 -1.36
CA SER A 126 6.90 0.20 -0.62
C SER A 126 6.78 1.59 -1.25
N TRP A 127 6.63 1.67 -2.58
CA TRP A 127 6.56 2.94 -3.34
C TRP A 127 5.19 3.12 -3.99
N ILE A 128 4.84 4.36 -4.34
CA ILE A 128 3.67 4.61 -5.19
C ILE A 128 4.06 4.22 -6.63
N GLY A 129 3.43 3.15 -7.14
CA GLY A 129 3.51 2.78 -8.55
C GLY A 129 2.59 3.66 -9.40
N ALA A 130 3.09 4.11 -10.55
CA ALA A 130 2.31 4.94 -11.48
C ALA A 130 2.69 4.66 -12.94
N PRO A 131 1.83 4.97 -13.92
CA PRO A 131 2.18 4.90 -15.34
C PRO A 131 3.41 5.75 -15.66
N THR A 132 4.18 5.34 -16.67
CA THR A 132 5.42 6.04 -17.07
C THR A 132 5.20 7.52 -17.40
N THR A 133 4.03 7.89 -17.91
CA THR A 133 3.66 9.29 -18.18
C THR A 133 3.57 10.12 -16.89
N VAL A 134 2.98 9.56 -15.85
CA VAL A 134 2.87 10.18 -14.51
C VAL A 134 4.25 10.29 -13.88
N VAL A 135 5.05 9.23 -13.91
CA VAL A 135 6.43 9.24 -13.40
C VAL A 135 7.27 10.30 -14.12
N SER A 136 7.15 10.41 -15.44
CA SER A 136 7.87 11.43 -16.23
C SER A 136 7.47 12.85 -15.84
N ALA A 137 6.19 13.10 -15.54
CA ALA A 137 5.73 14.38 -15.05
C ALA A 137 6.31 14.68 -13.66
N VAL A 138 6.34 13.71 -12.76
CA VAL A 138 6.96 13.85 -11.43
C VAL A 138 8.44 14.20 -11.56
N VAL A 139 9.19 13.45 -12.38
CA VAL A 139 10.62 13.70 -12.61
C VAL A 139 10.86 15.12 -13.15
N LYS A 140 10.03 15.56 -14.10
CA LYS A 140 10.13 16.92 -14.67
C LYS A 140 9.85 18.02 -13.64
N GLN A 141 8.83 17.85 -12.80
CA GLN A 141 8.41 18.90 -11.85
C GLN A 141 9.32 18.97 -10.62
N THR A 142 9.92 17.84 -10.23
CA THR A 142 10.84 17.77 -9.08
C THR A 142 12.30 18.06 -9.45
N GLY A 143 12.63 17.97 -10.74
CA GLY A 143 14.02 18.03 -11.24
C GLY A 143 14.83 16.79 -10.87
N ALA A 144 14.17 15.68 -10.54
CA ALA A 144 14.83 14.45 -10.15
C ALA A 144 15.76 13.92 -11.25
N LYS A 145 16.85 13.29 -10.84
CA LYS A 145 17.83 12.70 -11.76
C LYS A 145 17.87 11.20 -11.58
N TYR A 146 18.03 10.48 -12.68
CA TYR A 146 18.17 9.04 -12.62
C TYR A 146 19.56 8.67 -12.11
N ASP A 147 19.60 7.90 -11.04
CA ASP A 147 20.79 7.27 -10.49
C ASP A 147 20.91 5.86 -11.09
N PHE A 148 21.86 5.67 -12.00
CA PHE A 148 22.08 4.39 -12.67
C PHE A 148 22.66 3.32 -11.75
N LEU A 149 23.32 3.69 -10.65
CA LEU A 149 23.91 2.73 -9.73
C LEU A 149 22.82 2.09 -8.86
N ASN A 150 21.89 2.92 -8.39
CA ASN A 150 20.80 2.49 -7.51
C ASN A 150 19.47 2.24 -8.25
N GLU A 151 19.45 2.46 -9.57
CA GLU A 151 18.30 2.29 -10.47
C GLU A 151 17.04 3.04 -9.99
N LEU A 152 17.22 4.28 -9.51
CA LEU A 152 16.15 5.09 -8.92
C LEU A 152 16.28 6.57 -9.28
N TYR A 153 15.19 7.32 -9.17
CA TYR A 153 15.23 8.78 -9.31
C TYR A 153 15.53 9.44 -7.96
N THR A 154 16.50 10.34 -7.93
CA THR A 154 16.91 11.09 -6.73
C THR A 154 16.65 12.59 -6.87
N VAL A 155 16.41 13.24 -5.73
CA VAL A 155 16.44 14.69 -5.58
C VAL A 155 17.42 15.05 -4.45
N GLU A 156 17.96 16.26 -4.48
CA GLU A 156 18.81 16.76 -3.40
C GLU A 156 18.04 16.80 -2.08
N CYS A 157 18.56 16.19 -1.01
CA CYS A 157 17.89 16.14 0.30
C CYS A 157 17.56 17.54 0.84
N SER A 158 18.37 18.55 0.50
CA SER A 158 18.12 19.95 0.88
C SER A 158 16.82 20.51 0.32
N THR A 159 16.31 19.94 -0.78
CA THR A 159 15.06 20.35 -1.44
C THR A 159 13.82 19.65 -0.89
N GLN A 160 13.96 18.67 0.01
CA GLN A 160 12.84 17.82 0.47
C GLN A 160 11.61 18.61 0.94
N LYS A 161 11.81 19.76 1.61
CA LYS A 161 10.72 20.60 2.13
C LYS A 161 10.17 21.60 1.12
N THR A 162 10.78 21.71 -0.05
CA THR A 162 10.42 22.67 -1.10
C THR A 162 10.01 21.99 -2.40
N GLN A 163 10.00 20.66 -2.43
CA GLN A 163 9.44 19.90 -3.56
C GLN A 163 7.95 20.20 -3.70
N PRO A 164 7.39 20.17 -4.93
CA PRO A 164 5.97 20.39 -5.13
C PRO A 164 5.15 19.26 -4.50
N ASP A 165 3.98 19.62 -3.98
CA ASP A 165 3.03 18.64 -3.46
C ASP A 165 2.50 17.75 -4.58
N LEU A 166 2.29 16.49 -4.23
CA LEU A 166 1.54 15.52 -5.01
C LEU A 166 0.08 15.59 -4.57
N ILE A 167 -0.83 15.93 -5.48
CA ILE A 167 -2.26 16.11 -5.22
C ILE A 167 -3.07 15.13 -6.05
#